data_AF-A0A644WJ84-F1
#
_entry.id   AF-A0A644WJ84-F1
#
_cell.length_a   1.000
_cell.length_b   1.000
_cell.length_c   1.000
_cell.angle_alpha   90.00
_cell.angle_beta   90.00
_cell.angle_gamma   90.00
#
_symmetry.space_group_name_H-M   'P 1'
#
loop_
_entity.id
_entity.type
_entity.pdbx_description
1 polymer ?
#
loop_
_entity_poly.entity_id
_entity_poly.type
_entity_poly.pdbx_seq_one_letter_code
_entity_poly.pdbx_strand_id
1 'polypeptide(L)'
;MGFCEAPHSRYYRIGHEEYKNSKARIVELNEDTLVALSQRNFGGCYDFVPPKAVTLGMKAILSARRIVYMFRMGSWKQTALRVLLFSEPTLEYPVTFTTKYIPERILFCDEMTLDHPRSHKK
;
A
#
# COMPACT_ATOMS: atom_id res chain seq x y z
N MET A 1 9.09 -0.06 5.42
CA MET A 1 7.91 -0.59 4.72
C MET A 1 6.79 -0.71 5.76
N GLY A 2 5.62 -0.12 5.52
CA GLY A 2 4.48 -0.27 6.42
C GLY A 2 3.55 -1.36 5.91
N PHE A 3 3.02 -2.21 6.80
CA PHE A 3 2.07 -3.28 6.47
C PHE A 3 0.64 -2.85 6.79
N CYS A 4 0.33 -1.56 6.62
CA CYS A 4 -0.99 -1.03 6.93
C CYS A 4 -1.95 -1.40 5.81
N GLU A 5 -2.22 -2.69 5.66
CA GLU A 5 -3.20 -3.26 4.73
C GLU A 5 -4.55 -3.37 5.44
N ALA A 6 -5.64 -3.23 4.71
CA ALA A 6 -6.96 -3.53 5.26
C ALA A 6 -7.00 -5.03 5.64
N PRO A 7 -7.45 -5.39 6.87
CA PRO A 7 -7.64 -6.78 7.25
C PRO A 7 -8.47 -7.53 6.20
N HIS A 8 -7.88 -8.56 5.60
CA HIS A 8 -8.54 -9.40 4.62
C HIS A 8 -9.14 -10.61 5.32
N SER A 9 -10.47 -10.70 5.35
CA SER A 9 -11.18 -11.81 5.99
C SER A 9 -12.37 -12.23 5.15
N ARG A 10 -12.65 -13.54 5.14
CA ARG A 10 -13.84 -14.10 4.49
C ARG A 10 -15.10 -13.92 5.35
N TYR A 11 -14.94 -13.67 6.64
CA TYR A 11 -16.02 -13.67 7.63
C TYR A 11 -16.51 -12.27 8.00
N TYR A 12 -15.68 -11.25 7.79
CA TYR A 12 -16.04 -9.87 8.11
C TYR A 12 -15.43 -8.91 7.09
N ARG A 13 -16.07 -7.76 6.94
CA ARG A 13 -15.59 -6.63 6.13
C ARG A 13 -15.55 -5.40 7.03
N ILE A 14 -14.52 -4.59 6.86
CA ILE A 14 -14.39 -3.33 7.58
C ILE A 14 -14.85 -2.17 6.72
N GLY A 15 -15.35 -1.12 7.36
CA GLY A 15 -15.74 0.12 6.68
C GLY A 15 -14.59 1.11 6.52
N HIS A 16 -14.77 2.16 5.71
CA HIS A 16 -13.78 3.22 5.52
C HIS A 16 -13.49 3.97 6.84
N GLU A 17 -14.52 4.33 7.61
CA GLU A 17 -14.33 5.05 8.87
C GLU A 17 -13.67 4.19 9.95
N GLU A 18 -13.98 2.90 9.98
CA GLU A 18 -13.31 1.96 10.89
C GLU A 18 -11.83 1.83 10.52
N TYR A 19 -11.52 1.67 9.23
CA TYR A 19 -10.15 1.58 8.75
C TYR A 19 -9.35 2.84 9.05
N LYS A 20 -9.91 4.01 8.75
CA LYS A 20 -9.33 5.33 9.02
C LYS A 20 -9.00 5.51 10.51
N ASN A 21 -9.85 4.99 11.40
CA ASN A 21 -9.64 5.06 12.85
C ASN A 21 -8.79 3.91 13.41
N SER A 22 -8.27 3.02 12.56
CA SER A 22 -7.45 1.88 13.00
C SER A 22 -6.20 2.34 13.76
N LYS A 23 -5.92 1.64 14.86
CA LYS A 23 -4.72 1.82 15.70
C LYS A 23 -3.61 0.87 15.26
N ALA A 24 -2.45 1.00 15.88
CA ALA A 24 -1.36 0.03 15.71
C ALA A 24 -1.86 -1.37 16.07
N ARG A 25 -1.53 -2.35 15.23
CA ARG A 25 -2.03 -3.72 15.36
C ARG A 25 -1.05 -4.71 14.76
N ILE A 26 -1.21 -5.97 15.13
CA ILE A 26 -0.65 -7.09 14.39
C ILE A 26 -1.57 -7.33 13.19
N VAL A 27 -0.97 -7.47 12.02
CA VAL A 27 -1.65 -7.78 10.77
C VAL A 27 -1.17 -9.14 10.27
N GLU A 28 -2.10 -9.95 9.80
CA GLU A 28 -1.79 -11.14 9.01
C GLU A 28 -1.52 -10.68 7.58
N LEU A 29 -0.36 -11.04 7.03
CA LEU A 29 0.04 -10.56 5.72
C LEU A 29 -0.82 -11.21 4.64
N ASN A 30 -1.26 -10.40 3.68
CA ASN A 30 -1.94 -10.91 2.51
C ASN A 30 -1.01 -11.79 1.67
N GLU A 31 -1.58 -12.74 0.94
CA GLU A 31 -0.83 -13.65 0.06
C GLU A 31 0.04 -12.88 -0.95
N ASP A 32 -0.51 -11.82 -1.56
CA ASP A 32 0.24 -10.94 -2.48
C ASP A 32 1.46 -10.28 -1.81
N THR A 33 1.33 -9.94 -0.52
CA THR A 33 2.42 -9.34 0.27
C THR A 33 3.47 -10.37 0.62
N LEU A 34 3.08 -11.61 0.93
CA LEU A 34 4.01 -12.73 1.11
C LEU A 34 4.80 -12.97 -0.17
N VAL A 35 4.13 -12.99 -1.33
CA VAL A 35 4.79 -13.13 -2.64
C VAL A 35 5.73 -11.98 -2.93
N ALA A 36 5.30 -10.75 -2.68
CA ALA A 36 6.14 -9.58 -2.90
C ALA A 36 7.37 -9.54 -1.98
N LEU A 37 7.25 -10.02 -0.74
CA LEU A 37 8.37 -10.09 0.21
C LEU A 37 9.32 -11.24 -0.10
N SER A 38 8.79 -12.42 -0.46
CA SER A 38 9.62 -13.57 -0.80
C SER A 38 10.48 -13.26 -2.01
N GLN A 39 9.90 -12.67 -3.07
CA GLN A 39 10.62 -12.29 -4.27
C GLN A 39 11.71 -11.24 -4.00
N ARG A 40 11.44 -10.25 -3.15
CA ARG A 40 12.36 -9.14 -2.89
C ARG A 40 13.50 -9.48 -1.93
N ASN A 41 13.23 -10.28 -0.91
CA ASN A 41 14.17 -10.50 0.19
C ASN A 41 14.78 -11.91 0.20
N PHE A 42 14.06 -12.91 -0.30
CA PHE A 42 14.42 -14.32 -0.16
C PHE A 42 14.47 -15.06 -1.51
N GLY A 43 14.57 -14.34 -2.63
CA GLY A 43 14.65 -14.93 -3.97
C GLY A 43 13.45 -15.80 -4.36
N GLY A 44 12.29 -15.59 -3.73
CA GLY A 44 11.07 -16.37 -3.94
C GLY A 44 10.81 -17.46 -2.88
N CYS A 45 11.68 -17.63 -1.88
CA CYS A 45 11.44 -18.59 -0.80
C CYS A 45 10.41 -18.06 0.21
N TYR A 46 9.17 -18.55 0.11
CA TYR A 46 8.04 -18.09 0.93
C TYR A 46 8.18 -18.47 2.41
N ASP A 47 8.81 -19.60 2.72
CA ASP A 47 8.92 -20.14 4.08
C ASP A 47 9.71 -19.22 5.04
N PHE A 48 10.54 -18.34 4.49
CA PHE A 48 11.31 -17.37 5.28
C PHE A 48 10.55 -16.06 5.54
N VAL A 49 9.39 -15.85 4.92
CA VAL A 49 8.59 -14.64 5.15
C VAL A 49 7.71 -14.84 6.39
N PRO A 50 7.85 -14.02 7.45
CA PRO A 50 6.97 -14.11 8.62
C PRO A 50 5.50 -13.88 8.22
N PRO A 51 4.55 -14.72 8.65
CA PRO A 51 3.15 -14.61 8.23
C PRO A 51 2.41 -13.42 8.85
N LYS A 52 3.01 -12.78 9.86
CA LYS A 52 2.42 -11.66 10.58
C LYS A 52 3.43 -10.53 10.72
N ALA A 53 2.93 -9.29 10.73
CA ALA A 53 3.73 -8.11 10.97
C ALA A 53 3.05 -7.15 11.95
N VAL A 54 3.83 -6.29 12.59
CA VAL A 54 3.30 -5.16 13.36
C VAL A 54 3.25 -3.95 12.44
N THR A 55 2.11 -3.26 12.40
CA THR A 55 1.95 -2.05 11.60
C THR A 55 1.43 -0.89 12.44
N LEU A 56 1.83 0.33 12.04
CA LEU A 56 1.16 1.54 12.47
C LEU A 56 -0.28 1.55 11.93
N GLY A 57 -1.20 2.06 12.74
CA GLY A 57 -2.60 2.24 12.34
C GLY A 57 -2.79 3.42 11.40
N MET A 58 -3.82 3.35 10.56
CA MET A 58 -4.11 4.41 9.60
C MET A 58 -4.39 5.74 10.31
N LYS A 59 -5.00 5.71 11.51
CA LYS A 59 -5.27 6.93 12.29
C LYS A 59 -4.01 7.75 12.55
N ALA A 60 -2.91 7.08 12.90
CA ALA A 60 -1.64 7.74 13.16
C ALA A 60 -1.00 8.23 11.86
N ILE A 61 -1.05 7.46 10.78
CA ILE A 61 -0.55 7.87 9.46
C ILE A 61 -1.25 9.14 8.96
N LEU A 62 -2.58 9.18 9.04
CA LEU A 62 -3.39 10.32 8.56
C LEU A 62 -3.26 11.56 9.45
N SER A 63 -2.73 11.44 10.67
CA SER A 63 -2.44 12.59 11.53
C SER A 63 -1.18 13.36 11.12
N ALA A 64 -0.40 12.83 10.16
CA ALA A 64 0.80 13.50 9.67
C ALA A 64 0.46 14.80 8.92
N ARG A 65 1.31 15.82 9.10
CA ARG A 65 1.20 17.10 8.38
C ARG A 65 1.63 16.99 6.91
N ARG A 66 2.58 16.10 6.64
CA ARG A 66 3.21 15.89 5.32
C ARG A 66 3.43 14.41 5.09
N ILE A 67 3.24 13.97 3.85
CA ILE A 67 3.62 12.65 3.38
C ILE A 67 4.52 12.73 2.15
N VAL A 68 5.54 11.87 2.12
CA VAL A 68 6.45 11.72 0.99
C VAL A 68 6.32 10.31 0.45
N TYR A 69 5.90 10.19 -0.81
CA TYR A 69 5.79 8.92 -1.52
C TYR A 69 7.06 8.65 -2.30
N MET A 70 7.63 7.46 -2.14
CA MET A 70 8.78 6.99 -2.92
C MET A 70 8.39 5.79 -3.79
N PHE A 71 8.19 6.04 -5.08
CA PHE A 71 7.74 5.07 -6.08
C PHE A 71 8.87 4.78 -7.08
N ARG A 72 9.75 3.84 -6.72
CA ARG A 72 10.95 3.47 -7.52
C ARG A 72 11.02 1.96 -7.76
N MET A 73 10.00 1.38 -8.41
CA MET A 73 9.92 -0.09 -8.61
C MET A 73 9.41 -0.51 -9.99
N GLY A 74 9.41 0.39 -10.97
CA GLY A 74 8.99 0.12 -12.34
C GLY A 74 7.59 -0.47 -12.44
N SER A 75 7.46 -1.51 -13.26
CA SER A 75 6.19 -2.18 -13.60
C SER A 75 5.37 -2.60 -12.39
N TRP A 76 5.99 -3.01 -11.28
CA TRP A 76 5.28 -3.46 -10.07
C TRP A 76 4.44 -2.35 -9.41
N LYS A 77 4.80 -1.08 -9.63
CA LYS A 77 4.14 0.06 -9.02
C LYS A 77 3.47 1.01 -10.03
N GLN A 78 3.54 0.71 -11.32
CA GLN A 78 2.90 1.51 -12.36
C GLN A 78 1.40 1.67 -12.06
N THR A 79 0.65 0.58 -11.89
CA THR A 79 -0.80 0.63 -11.60
C THR A 79 -1.12 1.32 -10.28
N ALA A 80 -0.44 0.92 -9.19
CA ALA A 80 -0.67 1.49 -7.87
C ALA A 80 -0.43 3.01 -7.83
N LEU A 81 0.52 3.51 -8.62
CA LEU A 81 0.75 4.95 -8.76
C LEU A 81 -0.46 5.68 -9.37
N ARG A 82 -1.14 5.09 -10.37
CA ARG A 82 -2.33 5.71 -10.98
C ARG A 82 -3.49 5.70 -10.02
N VAL A 83 -3.69 4.59 -9.32
CA VAL A 83 -4.73 4.49 -8.28
C VAL A 83 -4.50 5.55 -7.21
N LEU A 84 -3.24 5.74 -6.77
CA LEU A 84 -2.89 6.82 -5.85
C LEU A 84 -3.27 8.21 -6.39
N LEU A 85 -3.01 8.48 -7.67
CA LEU A 85 -3.21 9.80 -8.27
C LEU A 85 -4.66 10.10 -8.64
N PHE A 86 -5.45 9.10 -9.01
CA PHE A 86 -6.73 9.31 -9.70
C PHE A 86 -7.93 8.63 -9.05
N SER A 87 -7.75 7.84 -7.99
CA SER A 87 -8.87 7.16 -7.33
C SER A 87 -9.30 7.85 -6.03
N GLU A 88 -10.59 7.73 -5.73
CA GLU A 88 -11.12 7.99 -4.40
C GLU A 88 -10.53 7.03 -3.36
N PRO A 89 -10.62 7.31 -2.05
CA PRO A 89 -10.13 6.41 -1.01
C PRO A 89 -10.75 5.01 -1.11
N THR A 90 -9.91 3.99 -1.17
CA THR A 90 -10.32 2.58 -1.23
C THR A 90 -9.51 1.73 -0.25
N LEU A 91 -10.15 0.70 0.30
CA LEU A 91 -9.50 -0.25 1.22
C LEU A 91 -8.45 -1.13 0.53
N GLU A 92 -8.61 -1.39 -0.76
CA GLU A 92 -7.66 -2.15 -1.57
C GLU A 92 -6.33 -1.40 -1.75
N TYR A 93 -6.39 -0.07 -1.86
CA TYR A 93 -5.21 0.78 -1.96
C TYR A 93 -5.19 1.78 -0.80
N PRO A 94 -4.80 1.37 0.43
CA PRO A 94 -4.81 2.22 1.61
C PRO A 94 -4.13 3.58 1.47
N VAL A 95 -3.13 3.66 0.59
CA VAL A 95 -2.42 4.93 0.30
C VAL A 95 -3.36 6.01 -0.24
N THR A 96 -4.49 5.66 -0.86
CA THR A 96 -5.50 6.62 -1.33
C THR A 96 -6.20 7.37 -0.19
N PHE A 97 -6.22 6.84 1.04
CA PHE A 97 -6.70 7.62 2.19
C PHE A 97 -5.79 8.83 2.45
N THR A 98 -4.48 8.67 2.25
CA THR A 98 -3.51 9.73 2.51
C THR A 98 -3.66 10.91 1.55
N THR A 99 -4.17 10.70 0.33
CA THR A 99 -4.43 11.79 -0.61
C THR A 99 -5.62 12.65 -0.19
N LYS A 100 -6.60 12.08 0.52
CA LYS A 100 -7.77 12.84 1.01
C LYS A 100 -7.51 13.61 2.30
N TYR A 101 -6.76 13.04 3.23
CA TYR A 101 -6.65 13.61 4.58
C TYR A 101 -5.33 14.33 4.87
N ILE A 102 -4.25 14.05 4.15
CA ILE A 102 -2.96 14.72 4.37
C ILE A 102 -2.83 15.89 3.37
N PRO A 103 -2.64 17.14 3.83
CA PRO A 103 -2.62 18.29 2.95
C PRO A 103 -1.36 18.34 2.08
N GLU A 104 -0.19 18.21 2.70
CA GLU A 104 1.09 18.31 1.99
C GLU A 104 1.57 16.93 1.52
N ARG A 105 1.68 16.78 0.20
CA ARG A 105 1.91 15.50 -0.47
C ARG A 105 3.01 15.68 -1.50
N ILE A 106 4.11 14.96 -1.33
CA ILE A 106 5.27 15.00 -2.25
C ILE A 106 5.44 13.60 -2.84
N LEU A 107 5.49 13.49 -4.17
CA LEU A 107 5.68 12.23 -4.87
C LEU A 107 7.02 12.23 -5.60
N PHE A 108 7.88 11.28 -5.26
CA PHE A 108 9.09 10.96 -6.01
C PHE A 108 8.89 9.66 -6.77
N CYS A 109 9.11 9.71 -8.08
CA CYS A 109 8.89 8.59 -8.99
C CYS A 109 9.98 8.56 -10.07
N ASP A 110 10.42 7.36 -10.49
CA ASP A 110 11.23 7.24 -11.71
C ASP A 110 10.34 7.20 -12.98
N GLU A 111 10.95 7.48 -14.13
CA GLU A 111 10.27 7.52 -15.43
C GLU A 111 9.63 6.17 -15.78
N MET A 112 10.29 5.05 -15.46
CA MET A 112 9.78 3.72 -15.72
C MET A 112 8.48 3.43 -14.94
N THR A 113 8.41 3.83 -13.68
CA THR A 113 7.20 3.70 -12.85
C THR A 113 6.14 4.72 -13.29
N LEU A 114 6.55 5.86 -13.84
CA LEU A 114 5.66 6.88 -14.40
C LEU A 114 5.08 6.50 -15.77
N ASP A 115 5.65 5.54 -16.50
CA ASP A 115 5.10 5.06 -17.77
C ASP A 115 3.82 4.23 -17.58
N HIS A 116 2.86 4.37 -18.49
CA HIS A 116 1.54 3.75 -18.34
C HIS A 116 1.61 2.25 -18.68
N PRO A 117 1.03 1.34 -17.86
CA PRO A 117 1.15 -0.10 -18.12
C PRO A 117 0.46 -0.56 -19.42
N ARG A 118 -0.29 0.33 -20.07
CA ARG A 118 -0.98 0.11 -21.35
C ARG A 118 -0.70 1.20 -22.41
N SER A 119 0.32 2.06 -22.23
CA SER A 119 0.65 3.09 -23.25
C SER A 119 1.17 2.47 -24.54
N HIS A 120 1.91 1.37 -24.43
CA HIS A 120 2.54 0.70 -25.56
C HIS A 120 1.73 -0.52 -26.02
N LYS A 121 1.64 -0.74 -27.33
CA LYS A 121 1.09 -1.99 -27.89
C LYS A 121 2.10 -3.11 -27.64
N LYS A 122 1.62 -4.25 -27.13
CA LYS A 122 2.42 -5.48 -27.00
C LYS A 122 2.56 -6.17 -28.35
#